data_AF-A0A397ULI8-F1
#
_entry.id   AF-A0A397ULI8-F1
#
_cell.length_a   1.000
_cell.length_b   1.000
_cell.length_c   1.000
_cell.angle_alpha   90.00
_cell.angle_beta   90.00
_cell.angle_gamma   90.00
#
_symmetry.space_group_name_H-M   'P 1'
#
loop_
_entity.id
_entity.type
_entity.pdbx_description
1 polymer ?
#
loop_
_entity_poly.entity_id
_entity_poly.type
_entity_poly.pdbx_seq_one_letter_code
_entity_poly.pdbx_strand_id
1 'polypeptide(L)' 'LSNALKLIANSIYGTTGFIFSNLYMKPIAFSIMAYSRSILRKVINYAAQYNIEIVYGDTDSIFL' A
#
# COMPACT_ATOMS: atom_id res chain seq x y z
N LEU A 1 -5.62 -19.94 -7.79
CA LEU A 1 -4.32 -19.39 -8.25
C LEU A 1 -4.16 -17.90 -7.94
N SER A 2 -5.10 -17.03 -8.34
CA SER A 2 -5.05 -15.57 -8.08
C SER A 2 -4.77 -15.19 -6.61
N ASN A 3 -5.52 -15.77 -5.66
CA ASN A 3 -5.33 -15.47 -4.22
C ASN A 3 -3.95 -15.91 -3.70
N ALA A 4 -3.38 -16.99 -4.22
CA ALA A 4 -2.06 -17.46 -3.82
C ALA A 4 -0.96 -16.50 -4.30
N LEU A 5 -1.08 -15.98 -5.53
CA LEU A 5 -0.16 -14.96 -6.05
C LEU A 5 -0.23 -13.67 -5.24
N LYS A 6 -1.45 -13.22 -4.90
CA LYS A 6 -1.66 -12.06 -4.02
C LYS A 6 -1.00 -12.27 -2.66
N LEU A 7 -1.20 -13.44 -2.05
CA LEU A 7 -0.60 -13.77 -0.75
C LEU A 7 0.92 -13.76 -0.82
N ILE A 8 1.52 -14.38 -1.84
CA ILE A 8 2.98 -14.39 -2.02
C ILE A 8 3.53 -12.97 -2.19
N ALA A 9 2.90 -12.13 -3.03
CA ALA A 9 3.33 -10.75 -3.24
C ALA A 9 3.29 -9.92 -1.94
N ASN A 10 2.21 -10.01 -1.17
CA ASN A 10 2.09 -9.33 0.12
C ASN A 10 3.09 -9.86 1.16
N SER A 11 3.34 -11.17 1.17
CA SER A 11 4.34 -11.79 2.03
C SER A 11 5.75 -11.34 1.69
N ILE A 12 6.10 -11.14 0.41
CA ILE A 12 7.41 -10.59 0.02
C ILE A 12 7.59 -9.20 0.64
N TYR A 13 6.59 -8.31 0.51
CA TYR A 13 6.62 -7.01 1.18
C TYR A 13 6.81 -7.14 2.70
N GLY A 14 5.99 -7.95 3.37
CA GLY A 14 6.11 -8.15 4.83
C GLY A 14 7.47 -8.70 5.26
N THR A 15 8.02 -9.60 4.45
CA THR A 15 9.32 -10.25 4.67
C THR A 15 10.47 -9.24 4.59
N THR A 16 10.38 -8.19 3.76
CA THR A 16 11.39 -7.10 3.72
C THR A 16 11.34 -6.18 4.93
N GLY A 17 10.21 -6.08 5.62
CA GLY A 17 10.04 -5.26 6.83
C GLY A 17 10.31 -6.01 8.14
N PHE A 18 10.37 -7.35 8.11
CA PHE A 18 10.51 -8.19 9.30
C PHE A 18 11.98 -8.44 9.65
N ILE A 19 12.40 -8.03 10.85
CA ILE A 19 13.81 -8.03 11.27
C ILE A 19 14.45 -9.44 11.27
N PHE A 20 13.67 -10.49 11.56
CA PHE A 20 14.19 -11.87 11.60
C PHE A 20 14.13 -12.59 10.25
N SER A 21 13.80 -11.88 9.17
CA SER A 21 13.81 -12.44 7.83
C SER A 21 15.19 -12.40 7.19
N ASN A 22 15.53 -13.44 6.44
CA ASN A 22 16.72 -13.46 5.56
C ASN A 22 16.67 -12.40 4.44
N LEU A 23 15.49 -11.85 4.14
CA LEU A 23 15.31 -10.79 3.14
C LEU A 23 15.02 -9.43 3.80
N TYR A 24 15.33 -9.26 5.08
CA TYR A 24 15.13 -8.00 5.78
C TYR A 24 15.88 -6.86 5.09
N MET A 25 15.12 -5.87 4.61
CA MET A 25 15.64 -4.70 3.93
C MET A 25 14.72 -3.51 4.19
N LYS A 26 14.88 -2.91 5.37
CA LYS A 26 14.08 -1.79 5.87
C LYS A 26 13.86 -0.66 4.84
N PRO A 27 14.86 -0.21 4.05
CA PRO A 27 14.64 0.84 3.04
C PRO A 27 13.65 0.43 1.95
N ILE A 28 13.61 -0.85 1.55
CA ILE A 28 12.67 -1.34 0.52
C ILE A 28 11.25 -1.28 1.06
N ALA A 29 11.01 -1.79 2.27
CA ALA A 29 9.70 -1.75 2.90
C ALA A 29 9.18 -0.30 3.02
N PHE A 30 10.03 0.65 3.43
CA PHE A 30 9.64 2.06 3.49
C PHE A 30 9.39 2.69 2.13
N SER A 31 10.17 2.31 1.11
CA SER A 31 9.97 2.82 -0.25
C SER A 31 8.61 2.40 -0.80
N ILE A 32 8.23 1.13 -0.59
CA ILE A 32 6.91 0.60 -0.97
C ILE A 32 5.79 1.38 -0.24
N MET A 33 5.91 1.56 1.08
CA MET A 33 4.91 2.30 1.88
C MET A 33 4.81 3.77 1.45
N ALA A 34 5.94 4.44 1.21
CA ALA A 34 5.98 5.83 0.77
C ALA A 34 5.30 6.00 -0.60
N TYR A 35 5.58 5.08 -1.53
CA TYR A 35 4.96 5.07 -2.85
C TYR A 35 3.44 4.83 -2.77
N SER A 36 2.99 3.86 -1.97
CA SER A 36 1.56 3.60 -1.71
C SER A 36 0.85 4.85 -1.17
N ARG A 37 1.43 5.54 -0.17
CA ARG A 37 0.87 6.81 0.35
C ARG A 37 0.80 7.91 -0.71
N SER A 38 1.79 7.97 -1.60
CA SER A 38 1.79 8.95 -2.69
C SER A 38 0.63 8.72 -3.66
N ILE A 39 0.30 7.44 -3.94
CA ILE A 39 -0.84 7.06 -4.79
C ILE A 39 -2.14 7.40 -4.08
N LEU A 40 -2.28 7.03 -2.80
CA LEU A 40 -3.50 7.30 -2.04
C LEU A 40 -3.84 8.81 -2.03
N ARG A 41 -2.83 9.66 -1.83
CA ARG A 41 -2.99 11.13 -1.93
C ARG A 41 -3.42 11.59 -3.32
N LYS A 42 -2.87 11.01 -4.39
CA LYS A 42 -3.29 11.33 -5.77
C LYS A 42 -4.75 10.96 -6.00
N VAL A 43 -5.19 9.80 -5.51
CA VAL A 43 -6.59 9.37 -5.62
C VAL A 43 -7.52 10.30 -4.83
N ILE A 44 -7.14 10.70 -3.61
CA ILE A 44 -7.92 11.65 -2.81
C ILE A 44 -8.07 12.99 -3.53
N ASN A 45 -6.96 13.53 -4.04
CA ASN A 45 -6.98 14.78 -4.79
C ASN A 45 -7.82 14.68 -6.07
N TYR A 46 -7.77 13.52 -6.74
CA TYR A 46 -8.59 13.25 -7.92
C TYR A 46 -10.07 13.23 -7.57
N ALA A 47 -10.49 12.51 -6.53
CA ALA A 47 -11.88 12.47 -6.08
C ALA A 47 -12.43 13.87 -5.72
N ALA A 48 -11.61 14.69 -5.07
CA ALA A 48 -11.96 16.07 -4.72
C ALA A 48 -12.29 16.93 -5.97
N GLN A 49 -11.66 16.66 -7.13
CA GLN A 49 -11.98 17.37 -8.38
C GLN A 49 -13.40 17.09 -8.89
N TYR A 50 -14.00 15.98 -8.46
CA TYR A 50 -15.36 15.58 -8.82
C TYR A 50 -16.37 15.86 -7.69
N ASN A 51 -16.00 16.64 -6.67
CA ASN A 51 -16.80 16.88 -5.46
C ASN A 51 -17.22 15.57 -4.75
N ILE A 52 -16.38 14.54 -4.84
CA ILE A 52 -16.59 13.30 -4.11
C ILE A 52 -15.92 13.43 -2.75
N GLU A 53 -16.70 13.35 -1.68
CA GLU A 53 -16.18 13.29 -0.31
C GLU A 53 -15.56 11.91 -0.06
N ILE A 54 -14.45 11.89 0.68
CA ILE A 54 -13.81 10.64 1.13
C ILE A 54 -13.85 10.64 2.65
N VAL A 55 -14.64 9.73 3.22
CA VAL A 55 -14.82 9.60 4.67
C VAL A 55 -13.70 8.81 5.34
N TYR A 56 -13.05 7.89 4.63
CA TYR A 56 -11.97 7.06 5.18
C TYR A 56 -11.03 6.53 4.11
N GLY A 57 -9.79 6.18 4.49
CA GLY A 57 -8.86 5.47 3.62
C GLY A 57 -7.93 4.56 4.41
N ASP A 58 -7.72 3.34 3.89
CA ASP A 58 -6.81 2.35 4.47
C ASP A 58 -5.96 1.70 3.37
N THR A 59 -4.64 1.87 3.47
CA THR A 59 -3.59 1.23 2.65
C THR A 59 -3.74 1.40 1.13
N ASP A 60 -4.70 0.72 0.52
CA ASP A 60 -5.04 0.72 -0.90
C ASP A 60 -6.53 0.96 -1.18
N SER A 61 -7.32 1.26 -0.15
CA SER A 61 -8.76 1.50 -0.19
C SER A 61 -9.13 2.91 0.25
N ILE A 62 -10.21 3.43 -0.34
CA ILE A 62 -10.87 4.68 0.04
C ILE A 62 -12.37 4.44 0.12
N PHE A 63 -13.02 5.10 1.07
CA PHE A 63 -14.45 5.05 1.32
C PHE A 63 -15.02 6.44 1.05
N LEU A 64 -16.10 6.47 0.27
CA LEU A 64 -16.81 7.67 -0.12
C LEU A 64 -17.91 7.98 0.90
#